data_AF-A0A954NRI8-F1
#
_entry.id   AF-A0A954NRI8-F1
#
_cell.length_a   1.000
_cell.length_b   1.000
_cell.length_c   1.000
_cell.angle_alpha   90.00
_cell.angle_beta   90.00
_cell.angle_gamma   90.00
#
_symmetry.space_group_name_H-M   'P 1'
#
loop_
_entity.id
_entity.type
_entity.pdbx_description
1 polymer ?
#
loop_
_entity_poly.entity_id
_entity_poly.type
_entity_poly.pdbx_seq_one_letter_code
_entity_poly.pdbx_strand_id
1 'polypeptide(L)'
;MCCEQSLNRWCLPLFTIMTIAWSGLLPAQDTLNFPVLGEVLRFDSSFDELISKDAELNVVASGFEWTEGPVWVPASGAEPGYLLFSDIPRNSVFKWVEGQGASLYLKPSGYTGVADYGSEPGCNGLILDSKGQLVSCEHGDRRISVLTKGGGKRTLVDNYRGKRLNSPNDAVFHSNGDLYFTDPPYGLPNRYEDPRRELDFCGVYRLSSDGELTLLTDEMTRPNGIGFSPDEKTLYVAQSDPEAAIWKAFPVKPDGTLGKGRVIHDATDAVNELPGLPDGMAIDKDGNIFATGPGGVYVFNPDGKLLGRISTGERTANCTFGGADGSMLYLAADMYVCRIQTKTQGIRR
;
A
#
# COMPACT_ATOMS: atom_id res chain seq x y z
N MET A 1 67.85 -36.89 39.86
CA MET A 1 68.44 -35.57 39.52
C MET A 1 67.54 -34.94 38.47
N CYS A 2 66.94 -33.79 38.80
CA CYS A 2 66.16 -32.86 37.97
C CYS A 2 65.14 -33.41 36.94
N CYS A 3 63.86 -33.10 37.14
CA CYS A 3 63.21 -32.07 36.31
C CYS A 3 61.84 -31.69 36.93
N GLU A 4 61.75 -30.46 37.42
CA GLU A 4 60.51 -29.78 37.78
C GLU A 4 59.68 -29.50 36.51
N GLN A 5 58.39 -29.79 36.53
CA GLN A 5 57.45 -29.28 35.52
C GLN A 5 56.65 -28.13 36.13
N SER A 6 57.02 -26.92 35.73
CA SER A 6 56.33 -25.67 36.06
C SER A 6 55.00 -25.56 35.29
N LEU A 7 53.89 -25.48 36.01
CA LEU A 7 52.59 -25.07 35.49
C LEU A 7 52.55 -23.53 35.39
N ASN A 8 52.78 -22.99 34.19
CA ASN A 8 52.52 -21.58 33.88
C ASN A 8 51.01 -21.35 33.73
N ARG A 9 50.38 -20.76 34.75
CA ARG A 9 49.06 -20.15 34.67
C ARG A 9 49.16 -18.81 33.93
N TRP A 10 48.70 -18.76 32.70
CA TRP A 10 48.47 -17.50 31.98
C TRP A 10 47.11 -16.94 32.39
N CYS A 11 47.10 -15.85 33.16
CA CYS A 11 45.92 -15.02 33.35
C CYS A 11 45.69 -14.19 32.09
N LEU A 12 44.65 -14.52 31.32
CA LEU A 12 44.12 -13.65 30.27
C LEU A 12 43.28 -12.54 30.93
N PRO A 13 43.52 -11.25 30.64
CA PRO A 13 42.64 -10.18 31.08
C PRO A 13 41.34 -10.24 30.27
N LEU A 14 40.20 -10.25 30.97
CA LEU A 14 38.88 -10.02 30.39
C LEU A 14 38.84 -8.59 29.81
N PHE A 15 38.94 -8.47 28.48
CA PHE A 15 38.57 -7.25 27.79
C PHE A 15 37.05 -7.20 27.69
N THR A 16 36.44 -6.38 28.54
CA THR A 16 35.03 -5.99 28.42
C THR A 16 34.88 -5.15 27.15
N ILE A 17 34.41 -5.76 26.07
CA ILE A 17 34.00 -5.04 24.86
C ILE A 17 32.71 -4.30 25.24
N MET A 18 32.81 -2.99 25.49
CA MET A 18 31.65 -2.10 25.52
C MET A 18 31.08 -2.05 24.10
N THR A 19 30.03 -2.82 23.86
CA THR A 19 29.16 -2.60 22.71
C THR A 19 28.43 -1.29 22.91
N ILE A 20 28.92 -0.23 22.27
CA ILE A 20 28.16 1.01 22.11
C ILE A 20 26.99 0.64 21.19
N ALA A 21 25.81 0.46 21.79
CA ALA A 21 24.56 0.37 21.06
C ALA A 21 24.35 1.72 20.35
N TRP A 22 24.66 1.78 19.07
CA TRP A 22 24.25 2.88 18.21
C TRP A 22 22.74 2.74 18.06
N SER A 23 21.99 3.37 18.97
CA SER A 23 20.60 3.70 18.71
C SER A 23 20.63 4.67 17.54
N GLY A 24 20.40 4.16 16.34
CA GLY A 24 20.20 4.97 15.15
C GLY A 24 18.93 5.79 15.35
N LEU A 25 19.05 6.91 16.06
CA LEU A 25 18.12 8.01 15.92
C LEU A 25 18.27 8.45 14.47
N LEU A 26 17.29 8.06 13.64
CA LEU A 26 17.08 8.71 12.36
C LEU A 26 17.14 10.22 12.62
N PRO A 27 17.99 11.00 11.92
CA PRO A 27 17.97 12.45 12.06
C PRO A 27 16.53 12.96 12.05
N ALA A 28 16.20 13.78 13.04
CA ALA A 28 14.88 14.38 13.18
C ALA A 28 14.54 15.06 11.84
N GLN A 29 13.52 14.54 11.18
CA GLN A 29 13.07 15.07 9.91
C GLN A 29 12.59 16.51 10.11
N ASP A 30 12.94 17.42 9.19
CA ASP A 30 12.35 18.75 9.18
C ASP A 30 10.84 18.60 8.91
N THR A 31 10.03 18.90 9.93
CA THR A 31 8.57 18.81 9.88
C THR A 31 7.92 20.13 9.47
N LEU A 32 8.72 21.16 9.17
CA LEU A 32 8.26 22.51 8.84
C LEU A 32 8.62 22.92 7.41
N ASN A 33 9.77 22.46 6.87
CA ASN A 33 10.15 22.68 5.46
C ASN A 33 10.28 21.35 4.73
N PHE A 34 9.27 21.01 3.94
CA PHE A 34 9.28 19.79 3.16
C PHE A 34 9.94 20.02 1.78
N PRO A 35 10.87 19.16 1.34
CA PRO A 35 11.37 19.19 -0.02
C PRO A 35 10.23 18.95 -1.03
N VAL A 36 10.26 19.67 -2.14
CA VAL A 36 9.34 19.45 -3.27
C VAL A 36 9.91 18.37 -4.19
N LEU A 37 9.05 17.46 -4.64
CA LEU A 37 9.38 16.36 -5.55
C LEU A 37 8.57 16.48 -6.85
N GLY A 38 9.21 16.20 -7.98
CA GLY A 38 8.52 16.02 -9.26
C GLY A 38 7.77 17.27 -9.76
N GLU A 39 6.68 17.06 -10.50
CA GLU A 39 5.91 18.13 -11.16
C GLU A 39 4.45 17.73 -11.42
N VAL A 40 3.58 18.72 -11.71
CA VAL A 40 2.17 18.49 -12.06
C VAL A 40 1.96 18.74 -13.56
N LEU A 41 1.80 17.66 -14.32
CA LEU A 41 1.52 17.68 -15.76
C LEU A 41 0.02 17.82 -16.00
N ARG A 42 -0.37 18.75 -16.87
CA ARG A 42 -1.77 19.08 -17.17
C ARG A 42 -2.06 18.76 -18.64
N PHE A 43 -3.00 17.85 -18.87
CA PHE A 43 -3.39 17.45 -20.22
C PHE A 43 -4.76 18.00 -20.62
N ASP A 44 -5.60 18.32 -19.64
CA ASP A 44 -6.90 18.97 -19.81
C ASP A 44 -7.07 20.15 -18.84
N SER A 45 -7.77 21.20 -19.29
CA SER A 45 -8.06 22.38 -18.48
C SER A 45 -8.91 22.08 -17.24
N SER A 46 -9.79 21.08 -17.27
CA SER A 46 -10.61 20.73 -16.11
C SER A 46 -9.79 20.15 -14.95
N PHE A 47 -8.52 19.77 -15.18
CA PHE A 47 -7.63 19.33 -14.12
C PHE A 47 -7.35 20.44 -13.08
N ASP A 48 -7.43 21.71 -13.49
CA ASP A 48 -7.26 22.87 -12.60
C ASP A 48 -8.38 23.00 -11.56
N GLU A 49 -9.51 22.31 -11.75
CA GLU A 49 -10.60 22.18 -10.77
C GLU A 49 -10.22 21.24 -9.62
N LEU A 50 -9.27 20.32 -9.85
CA LEU A 50 -8.82 19.32 -8.88
C LEU A 50 -7.50 19.70 -8.22
N ILE A 51 -6.54 20.24 -8.98
CA ILE A 51 -5.19 20.56 -8.50
C ILE A 51 -4.83 22.00 -8.89
N SER A 52 -4.47 22.81 -7.89
CA SER A 52 -4.07 24.21 -8.12
C SER A 52 -2.76 24.33 -8.90
N LYS A 53 -2.56 25.44 -9.62
CA LYS A 53 -1.34 25.69 -10.43
C LYS A 53 -0.07 25.83 -9.60
N ASP A 54 -0.23 26.25 -8.36
CA ASP A 54 0.80 26.40 -7.33
C ASP A 54 0.85 25.21 -6.36
N ALA A 55 0.12 24.12 -6.63
CA ALA A 55 0.17 22.94 -5.79
C ALA A 55 1.54 22.24 -5.90
N GLU A 56 2.17 22.01 -4.75
CA GLU A 56 3.47 21.36 -4.64
C GLU A 56 3.35 19.98 -3.99
N LEU A 57 4.06 19.00 -4.57
CA LEU A 57 4.20 17.67 -4.00
C LEU A 57 5.35 17.67 -2.98
N ASN A 58 4.99 17.62 -1.71
CA ASN A 58 5.92 17.76 -0.58
C ASN A 58 6.30 16.39 -0.01
N VAL A 59 7.60 16.13 0.18
CA VAL A 59 8.11 14.90 0.80
C VAL A 59 7.98 15.00 2.33
N VAL A 60 7.05 14.25 2.92
CA VAL A 60 6.74 14.29 4.36
C VAL A 60 7.41 13.19 5.17
N ALA A 61 7.92 12.13 4.54
CA ALA A 61 8.77 11.11 5.17
C ALA A 61 9.72 10.49 4.12
N SER A 62 10.89 10.00 4.56
CA SER A 62 11.88 9.37 3.67
C SER A 62 12.70 8.30 4.39
N GLY A 63 13.50 7.54 3.64
CA GLY A 63 14.40 6.52 4.17
C GLY A 63 13.75 5.14 4.33
N PHE A 64 12.66 4.89 3.61
CA PHE A 64 12.01 3.58 3.52
C PHE A 64 12.65 2.71 2.43
N GLU A 65 12.29 1.44 2.38
CA GLU A 65 12.76 0.55 1.30
C GLU A 65 11.71 0.48 0.18
N TRP A 66 10.45 0.27 0.54
CA TRP A 66 9.33 0.34 -0.41
C TRP A 66 8.04 0.71 0.34
N THR A 67 7.66 1.98 0.25
CA THR A 67 6.41 2.48 0.86
C THR A 67 5.20 2.02 0.08
N GLU A 68 4.15 1.61 0.79
CA GLU A 68 2.93 1.06 0.21
C GLU A 68 1.72 1.27 1.13
N GLY A 69 0.52 0.96 0.62
CA GLY A 69 -0.73 0.90 1.38
C GLY A 69 -0.96 2.08 2.33
N PRO A 70 -0.86 3.35 1.91
CA PRO A 70 -1.13 4.47 2.78
C PRO A 70 -2.63 4.52 3.13
N VAL A 71 -2.96 4.71 4.41
CA VAL A 71 -4.32 4.93 4.89
C VAL A 71 -4.36 6.02 5.94
N TRP A 72 -5.30 6.95 5.79
CA TRP A 72 -5.52 8.02 6.76
C TRP A 72 -6.39 7.55 7.92
N VAL A 73 -5.90 7.72 9.14
CA VAL A 73 -6.69 7.56 10.36
C VAL A 73 -7.14 8.95 10.83
N PRO A 74 -8.46 9.23 10.84
CA PRO A 74 -8.98 10.53 11.26
C PRO A 74 -8.64 10.87 12.71
N ALA A 75 -8.64 12.17 13.00
CA ALA A 75 -8.53 12.66 14.38
C ALA A 75 -9.68 12.13 15.23
N SER A 76 -9.41 11.81 16.51
CA SER A 76 -10.40 11.32 17.45
C SER A 76 -10.22 11.98 18.81
N GLY A 77 -11.16 12.86 19.18
CA GLY A 77 -11.06 13.64 20.41
C GLY A 77 -9.85 14.59 20.38
N ALA A 78 -8.94 14.42 21.33
CA ALA A 78 -7.71 15.22 21.40
C ALA A 78 -6.55 14.63 20.56
N GLU A 79 -6.68 13.41 20.04
CA GLU A 79 -5.65 12.77 19.24
C GLU A 79 -5.70 13.29 17.80
N PRO A 80 -4.58 13.81 17.24
CA PRO A 80 -4.54 14.29 15.86
C PRO A 80 -4.73 13.13 14.89
N GLY A 81 -5.22 13.44 13.68
CA GLY A 81 -5.22 12.48 12.58
C GLY A 81 -3.80 12.13 12.15
N TYR A 82 -3.62 10.95 11.58
CA TYR A 82 -2.31 10.43 11.20
C TYR A 82 -2.39 9.50 9.99
N LEU A 83 -1.29 9.39 9.27
CA LEU A 83 -1.16 8.46 8.16
C LEU A 83 -0.51 7.16 8.65
N LEU A 84 -1.08 6.01 8.29
CA LEU A 84 -0.39 4.73 8.35
C LEU A 84 0.05 4.33 6.94
N PHE A 85 1.20 3.68 6.80
CA PHE A 85 1.68 3.12 5.53
C PHE A 85 2.62 1.95 5.81
N SER A 86 2.70 0.99 4.91
CA SER A 86 3.61 -0.15 5.02
C SER A 86 4.98 0.14 4.44
N ASP A 87 6.00 -0.49 5.00
CA ASP A 87 7.32 -0.68 4.36
C ASP A 87 7.51 -2.20 4.21
N ILE A 88 7.16 -2.72 3.03
CA ILE A 88 6.93 -4.17 2.83
C ILE A 88 8.20 -4.98 3.12
N PRO A 89 9.38 -4.63 2.58
CA PRO A 89 10.63 -5.35 2.83
C PRO A 89 11.00 -5.40 4.31
N ARG A 90 10.66 -4.35 5.07
CA ARG A 90 10.99 -4.25 6.50
C ARG A 90 10.00 -4.97 7.41
N ASN A 91 8.93 -5.55 6.87
CA ASN A 91 7.85 -6.19 7.61
C ASN A 91 7.26 -5.26 8.68
N SER A 92 7.01 -4.00 8.31
CA SER A 92 6.59 -2.94 9.23
C SER A 92 5.42 -2.12 8.69
N VAL A 93 4.60 -1.59 9.59
CA VAL A 93 3.76 -0.41 9.35
C VAL A 93 4.35 0.76 10.11
N PHE A 94 4.38 1.92 9.47
CA PHE A 94 4.80 3.19 10.06
C PHE A 94 3.60 4.12 10.23
N LYS A 95 3.66 4.96 11.27
CA LYS A 95 2.71 6.04 11.56
C LYS A 95 3.41 7.37 11.36
N TRP A 96 2.83 8.23 10.52
CA TRP A 96 3.26 9.61 10.36
C TRP A 96 2.23 10.58 10.93
N VAL A 97 2.68 11.52 11.75
CA VAL A 97 1.85 12.58 12.34
C VAL A 97 2.44 13.93 11.97
N GLU A 98 1.58 14.87 11.56
CA GLU A 98 1.96 16.26 11.30
C GLU A 98 2.77 16.84 12.48
N GLY A 99 3.88 17.50 12.19
CA GLY A 99 4.74 18.10 13.20
C GLY A 99 5.57 17.12 14.05
N GLN A 100 5.27 15.81 14.02
CA GLN A 100 6.03 14.79 14.77
C GLN A 100 6.86 13.85 13.88
N GLY A 101 6.46 13.66 12.63
CA GLY A 101 7.16 12.79 11.68
C GLY A 101 6.75 11.31 11.77
N ALA A 102 7.55 10.44 11.15
CA ALA A 102 7.28 9.00 11.06
C ALA A 102 7.84 8.20 12.24
N SER A 103 7.10 7.19 12.69
CA SER A 103 7.46 6.28 13.78
C SER A 103 6.97 4.86 13.50
N LEU A 104 7.62 3.83 14.06
CA LEU A 104 7.18 2.45 13.91
C LEU A 104 5.83 2.24 14.60
N TYR A 105 4.85 1.67 13.90
CA TYR A 105 3.51 1.40 14.41
C TYR A 105 3.27 -0.09 14.70
N LEU A 106 3.63 -0.97 13.76
CA LEU A 106 3.41 -2.41 13.87
C LEU A 106 4.59 -3.19 13.29
N LYS A 107 5.09 -4.18 14.03
CA LYS A 107 6.08 -5.16 13.56
C LYS A 107 5.95 -6.48 14.35
N PRO A 108 5.91 -7.65 13.70
CA PRO A 108 5.80 -7.85 12.25
C PRO A 108 4.43 -7.41 11.71
N SER A 109 4.40 -6.88 10.50
CA SER A 109 3.16 -6.43 9.85
C SER A 109 2.52 -7.50 8.97
N GLY A 110 3.32 -8.32 8.28
CA GLY A 110 2.90 -9.47 7.49
C GLY A 110 3.37 -10.77 8.11
N TYR A 111 4.48 -11.31 7.60
CA TYR A 111 5.04 -12.61 7.94
C TYR A 111 5.35 -12.74 9.42
N THR A 112 4.78 -13.77 10.06
CA THR A 112 4.97 -14.04 11.49
C THR A 112 5.94 -15.20 11.78
N GLY A 113 6.44 -15.88 10.75
CA GLY A 113 7.43 -16.94 10.89
C GLY A 113 8.83 -16.43 11.27
N VAL A 114 9.70 -17.38 11.63
CA VAL A 114 11.07 -17.08 12.13
C VAL A 114 12.16 -17.22 11.07
N ALA A 115 11.85 -17.84 9.94
CA ALA A 115 12.78 -18.00 8.82
C ALA A 115 12.77 -16.77 7.90
N ASP A 116 13.79 -16.62 7.07
CA ASP A 116 13.68 -15.68 5.95
C ASP A 116 12.51 -16.11 5.06
N TYR A 117 11.66 -15.13 4.71
CA TYR A 117 10.50 -15.39 3.87
C TYR A 117 10.84 -15.06 2.41
N GLY A 118 11.30 -13.84 2.13
CA GLY A 118 11.63 -13.31 0.81
C GLY A 118 11.69 -11.78 0.84
N SER A 119 11.67 -11.14 -0.34
CA SER A 119 11.84 -9.68 -0.47
C SER A 119 10.66 -8.84 0.04
N GLU A 120 9.47 -9.41 0.10
CA GLU A 120 8.24 -8.70 0.46
C GLU A 120 7.48 -9.42 1.60
N PRO A 121 8.07 -9.55 2.80
CA PRO A 121 7.48 -10.29 3.91
C PRO A 121 6.35 -9.53 4.62
N GLY A 122 6.29 -8.21 4.50
CA GLY A 122 5.35 -7.35 5.22
C GLY A 122 3.89 -7.47 4.81
N CYS A 123 3.04 -6.64 5.42
CA CYS A 123 1.78 -6.28 4.80
C CYS A 123 2.01 -5.30 3.64
N ASN A 124 1.10 -5.31 2.68
CA ASN A 124 0.99 -4.32 1.62
C ASN A 124 -0.19 -3.39 1.95
N GLY A 125 -1.32 -3.47 1.22
CA GLY A 125 -2.47 -2.60 1.35
C GLY A 125 -3.03 -2.55 2.77
N LEU A 126 -3.34 -1.32 3.21
CA LEU A 126 -3.95 -1.03 4.50
C LEU A 126 -5.27 -0.29 4.27
N ILE A 127 -6.31 -0.71 4.98
CA ILE A 127 -7.60 0.00 5.02
C ILE A 127 -8.16 0.03 6.43
N LEU A 128 -9.21 0.82 6.65
CA LEU A 128 -9.97 0.81 7.89
C LEU A 128 -11.33 0.15 7.67
N ASP A 129 -11.75 -0.69 8.60
CA ASP A 129 -13.13 -1.16 8.65
C ASP A 129 -14.09 -0.08 9.20
N SER A 130 -15.40 -0.37 9.19
CA SER A 130 -16.43 0.53 9.72
C SER A 130 -16.31 0.86 11.22
N LYS A 131 -15.45 0.14 11.95
CA LYS A 131 -15.15 0.38 13.37
C LYS A 131 -13.83 1.14 13.55
N GLY A 132 -13.18 1.54 12.47
CA GLY A 132 -11.88 2.19 12.48
C GLY A 132 -10.72 1.25 12.82
N GLN A 133 -10.91 -0.07 12.70
CA GLN A 133 -9.83 -1.03 12.91
C GLN A 133 -8.98 -1.17 11.65
N LEU A 134 -7.66 -1.25 11.82
CA LEU A 134 -6.73 -1.48 10.73
C LEU A 134 -6.92 -2.90 10.17
N VAL A 135 -7.23 -2.98 8.88
CA VAL A 135 -7.25 -4.20 8.09
C VAL A 135 -6.04 -4.19 7.15
N SER A 136 -5.36 -5.33 7.06
CA SER A 136 -4.10 -5.44 6.34
C SER A 136 -4.10 -6.60 5.35
N CYS A 137 -3.60 -6.34 4.15
CA CYS A 137 -3.26 -7.33 3.15
C CYS A 137 -1.86 -7.87 3.47
N GLU A 138 -1.73 -9.11 3.93
CA GLU A 138 -0.46 -9.67 4.40
C GLU A 138 0.17 -10.58 3.36
N HIS A 139 1.28 -10.15 2.75
CA HIS A 139 2.04 -10.97 1.81
C HIS A 139 2.59 -12.23 2.51
N GLY A 140 3.32 -12.02 3.60
CA GLY A 140 3.99 -13.08 4.36
C GLY A 140 3.12 -14.24 4.81
N ASP A 141 2.03 -13.91 5.50
CA ASP A 141 1.09 -14.91 6.03
C ASP A 141 0.03 -15.31 4.99
N ARG A 142 0.01 -14.66 3.82
CA ARG A 142 -0.90 -14.89 2.69
C ARG A 142 -2.37 -14.82 3.10
N ARG A 143 -2.76 -13.70 3.71
CA ARG A 143 -4.09 -13.50 4.29
C ARG A 143 -4.50 -12.03 4.30
N ILE A 144 -5.80 -11.80 4.48
CA ILE A 144 -6.29 -10.53 5.03
C ILE A 144 -6.44 -10.71 6.55
N SER A 145 -6.02 -9.71 7.32
CA SER A 145 -6.22 -9.68 8.78
C SER A 145 -6.77 -8.35 9.26
N VAL A 146 -7.28 -8.34 10.50
CA VAL A 146 -7.65 -7.12 11.23
C VAL A 146 -6.88 -7.04 12.55
N LEU A 147 -6.35 -5.85 12.85
CA LEU A 147 -5.74 -5.53 14.14
C LEU A 147 -6.82 -5.39 15.21
N THR A 148 -6.72 -6.19 16.27
CA THR A 148 -7.71 -6.17 17.35
C THR A 148 -7.42 -5.07 18.37
N LYS A 149 -8.47 -4.56 19.04
CA LYS A 149 -8.35 -3.50 20.06
C LYS A 149 -7.40 -3.83 21.22
N GLY A 150 -7.20 -5.13 21.52
CA GLY A 150 -6.28 -5.61 22.56
C GLY A 150 -4.85 -5.86 22.06
N GLY A 151 -4.55 -5.54 20.80
CA GLY A 151 -3.33 -5.96 20.12
C GLY A 151 -3.48 -7.34 19.46
N GLY A 152 -2.51 -7.69 18.61
CA GLY A 152 -2.57 -8.91 17.80
C GLY A 152 -3.54 -8.83 16.62
N LYS A 153 -3.41 -9.79 15.71
CA LYS A 153 -4.11 -9.81 14.42
C LYS A 153 -5.05 -11.01 14.35
N ARG A 154 -6.27 -10.81 13.84
CA ARG A 154 -7.24 -11.86 13.55
C ARG A 154 -7.37 -12.02 12.04
N THR A 155 -7.20 -13.25 11.54
CA THR A 155 -7.44 -13.56 10.12
C THR A 155 -8.91 -13.30 9.76
N LEU A 156 -9.13 -12.59 8.66
CA LEU A 156 -10.43 -12.48 7.99
C LEU A 156 -10.59 -13.57 6.94
N VAL A 157 -9.55 -13.79 6.13
CA VAL A 157 -9.50 -14.84 5.11
C VAL A 157 -8.06 -15.17 4.72
N ASP A 158 -7.76 -16.45 4.49
CA ASP A 158 -6.41 -16.94 4.12
C ASP A 158 -6.42 -18.02 3.02
N ASN A 159 -7.60 -18.48 2.59
CA ASN A 159 -7.74 -19.54 1.59
C ASN A 159 -9.01 -19.38 0.76
N TYR A 160 -8.95 -19.88 -0.48
CA TYR A 160 -10.07 -20.03 -1.39
C TYR A 160 -10.19 -21.51 -1.78
N ARG A 161 -11.34 -22.12 -1.47
CA ARG A 161 -11.65 -23.53 -1.79
C ARG A 161 -10.55 -24.50 -1.33
N GLY A 162 -10.02 -24.29 -0.12
CA GLY A 162 -8.99 -25.14 0.49
C GLY A 162 -7.56 -24.91 -0.03
N LYS A 163 -7.36 -23.93 -0.91
CA LYS A 163 -6.04 -23.49 -1.39
C LYS A 163 -5.69 -22.14 -0.79
N ARG A 164 -4.48 -21.95 -0.31
CA ARG A 164 -4.02 -20.66 0.21
C ARG A 164 -4.05 -19.59 -0.89
N LEU A 165 -4.44 -18.37 -0.51
CA LEU A 165 -4.34 -17.18 -1.37
C LEU A 165 -2.90 -16.99 -1.85
N ASN A 166 -2.65 -16.33 -2.97
CA ASN A 166 -1.29 -16.04 -3.44
C ASN A 166 -0.56 -15.15 -2.43
N SER A 167 -0.96 -13.89 -2.36
CA SER A 167 -0.47 -12.85 -1.47
C SER A 167 -1.36 -11.62 -1.65
N PRO A 168 -2.43 -11.46 -0.85
CA PRO A 168 -3.35 -10.33 -1.01
C PRO A 168 -2.60 -9.01 -1.00
N ASN A 169 -2.95 -8.10 -1.91
CA ASN A 169 -2.12 -6.95 -2.24
C ASN A 169 -2.79 -5.62 -1.87
N ASP A 170 -3.99 -5.34 -2.39
CA ASP A 170 -4.78 -4.18 -2.00
C ASP A 170 -6.26 -4.55 -1.80
N ALA A 171 -7.00 -3.71 -1.08
CA ALA A 171 -8.38 -3.99 -0.71
C ALA A 171 -9.23 -2.72 -0.54
N VAL A 172 -10.56 -2.89 -0.63
CA VAL A 172 -11.53 -1.82 -0.43
C VAL A 172 -12.83 -2.39 0.16
N PHE A 173 -13.40 -1.71 1.16
CA PHE A 173 -14.72 -2.05 1.67
C PHE A 173 -15.83 -1.41 0.83
N HIS A 174 -16.84 -2.20 0.49
CA HIS A 174 -18.14 -1.71 0.02
C HIS A 174 -18.99 -1.24 1.22
N SER A 175 -19.92 -0.30 1.02
CA SER A 175 -20.74 0.29 2.10
C SER A 175 -21.61 -0.72 2.85
N ASN A 176 -21.95 -1.84 2.21
CA ASN A 176 -22.66 -2.96 2.82
C ASN A 176 -21.80 -3.79 3.79
N GLY A 177 -20.50 -3.48 3.92
CA GLY A 177 -19.56 -4.18 4.79
C GLY A 177 -18.78 -5.32 4.14
N ASP A 178 -19.03 -5.62 2.86
CA ASP A 178 -18.24 -6.61 2.13
C ASP A 178 -16.86 -6.06 1.77
N LEU A 179 -15.86 -6.93 1.82
CA LEU A 179 -14.48 -6.62 1.48
C LEU A 179 -14.15 -7.11 0.08
N TYR A 180 -13.63 -6.24 -0.78
CA TYR A 180 -13.11 -6.59 -2.10
C TYR A 180 -11.60 -6.47 -2.07
N PHE A 181 -10.87 -7.41 -2.67
CA PHE A 181 -9.40 -7.39 -2.64
C PHE A 181 -8.78 -8.10 -3.85
N THR A 182 -7.52 -7.80 -4.10
CA THR A 182 -6.71 -8.41 -5.17
C THR A 182 -5.67 -9.38 -4.61
N ASP A 183 -5.39 -10.45 -5.34
CA ASP A 183 -4.49 -11.53 -4.92
C ASP A 183 -3.44 -11.89 -6.00
N PRO A 184 -2.54 -10.95 -6.36
CA PRO A 184 -1.39 -11.21 -7.21
C PRO A 184 -0.30 -11.99 -6.45
N PRO A 185 0.79 -12.44 -7.10
CA PRO A 185 1.81 -13.28 -6.48
C PRO A 185 3.03 -12.51 -5.98
N TYR A 186 2.98 -11.18 -5.81
CA TYR A 186 4.15 -10.36 -5.45
C TYR A 186 4.79 -10.76 -4.13
N GLY A 187 3.95 -11.04 -3.14
CA GLY A 187 4.36 -11.51 -1.83
C GLY A 187 4.85 -12.95 -1.79
N LEU A 188 4.83 -13.68 -2.90
CA LEU A 188 5.50 -14.97 -2.99
C LEU A 188 6.97 -14.74 -3.37
N PRO A 189 7.93 -15.33 -2.65
CA PRO A 189 9.37 -15.10 -2.87
C PRO A 189 9.87 -15.37 -4.29
N ASN A 190 9.34 -16.39 -4.97
CA ASN A 190 9.60 -16.63 -6.40
C ASN A 190 8.40 -16.29 -7.31
N ARG A 191 7.45 -15.50 -6.81
CA ARG A 191 6.27 -15.02 -7.54
C ARG A 191 5.48 -16.18 -8.18
N TYR A 192 5.30 -16.18 -9.50
CA TYR A 192 4.58 -17.25 -10.20
C TYR A 192 5.26 -18.61 -10.09
N GLU A 193 6.59 -18.63 -10.02
CA GLU A 193 7.40 -19.84 -9.95
C GLU A 193 7.60 -20.32 -8.51
N ASP A 194 6.91 -19.71 -7.53
CA ASP A 194 7.02 -20.11 -6.14
C ASP A 194 6.34 -21.46 -5.91
N PRO A 195 7.06 -22.48 -5.39
CA PRO A 195 6.49 -23.80 -5.16
C PRO A 195 5.42 -23.82 -4.07
N ARG A 196 5.28 -22.74 -3.26
CA ARG A 196 4.21 -22.60 -2.28
C ARG A 196 2.92 -22.06 -2.89
N ARG A 197 2.94 -21.60 -4.15
CA ARG A 197 1.75 -21.10 -4.83
C ARG A 197 0.78 -22.25 -5.07
N GLU A 198 -0.48 -22.07 -4.67
CA GLU A 198 -1.50 -23.14 -4.72
C GLU A 198 -2.62 -22.86 -5.73
N LEU A 199 -2.87 -21.58 -6.02
CA LEU A 199 -3.78 -21.12 -7.06
C LEU A 199 -3.00 -20.97 -8.37
N ASP A 200 -3.57 -21.41 -9.49
CA ASP A 200 -2.98 -21.32 -10.82
C ASP A 200 -3.28 -19.98 -11.52
N PHE A 201 -4.16 -19.16 -10.95
CA PHE A 201 -4.50 -17.80 -11.41
C PHE A 201 -4.18 -16.72 -10.36
N CYS A 202 -4.41 -15.45 -10.72
CA CYS A 202 -4.49 -14.32 -9.79
C CYS A 202 -5.91 -13.77 -9.83
N GLY A 203 -6.47 -13.46 -8.66
CA GLY A 203 -7.91 -13.20 -8.55
C GLY A 203 -8.23 -11.82 -7.99
N VAL A 204 -9.41 -11.32 -8.35
CA VAL A 204 -10.13 -10.30 -7.59
C VAL A 204 -11.25 -11.01 -6.84
N TYR A 205 -11.33 -10.80 -5.53
CA TYR A 205 -12.26 -11.51 -4.66
C TYR A 205 -13.21 -10.55 -3.95
N ARG A 206 -14.34 -11.09 -3.51
CA ARG A 206 -15.24 -10.51 -2.52
C ARG A 206 -15.32 -11.45 -1.33
N LEU A 207 -15.02 -10.96 -0.13
CA LEU A 207 -15.36 -11.58 1.14
C LEU A 207 -16.61 -10.88 1.67
N SER A 208 -17.74 -11.57 1.67
CA SER A 208 -18.97 -11.03 2.24
C SER A 208 -18.89 -10.89 3.75
N SER A 209 -19.73 -10.03 4.32
CA SER A 209 -19.80 -9.79 5.76
C SER A 209 -20.16 -11.03 6.61
N ASP A 210 -20.75 -12.06 6.01
CA ASP A 210 -21.02 -13.37 6.63
C ASP A 210 -19.87 -14.38 6.47
N GLY A 211 -18.82 -14.02 5.73
CA GLY A 211 -17.58 -14.79 5.60
C GLY A 211 -17.48 -15.65 4.33
N GLU A 212 -18.39 -15.54 3.38
CA GLU A 212 -18.28 -16.22 2.08
C GLU A 212 -17.25 -15.54 1.17
N LEU A 213 -16.26 -16.30 0.70
CA LEU A 213 -15.27 -15.83 -0.27
C LEU A 213 -15.67 -16.22 -1.70
N THR A 214 -15.92 -15.23 -2.54
CA THR A 214 -16.28 -15.38 -3.96
C THR A 214 -15.15 -14.86 -4.85
N LEU A 215 -14.70 -15.68 -5.81
CA LEU A 215 -13.87 -15.21 -6.93
C LEU A 215 -14.74 -14.42 -7.90
N LEU A 216 -14.41 -13.15 -8.12
CA LEU A 216 -15.16 -12.26 -9.00
C LEU A 216 -14.66 -12.31 -10.44
N THR A 217 -13.33 -12.35 -10.60
CA THR A 217 -12.67 -12.49 -11.90
C THR A 217 -11.22 -12.95 -11.70
N ASP A 218 -10.72 -13.70 -12.66
CA ASP A 218 -9.34 -14.16 -12.81
C ASP A 218 -8.75 -13.77 -14.18
N GLU A 219 -9.41 -12.86 -14.90
CA GLU A 219 -8.99 -12.45 -16.26
C GLU A 219 -7.72 -11.58 -16.29
N MET A 220 -7.24 -11.16 -15.11
CA MET A 220 -6.09 -10.27 -14.94
C MET A 220 -4.89 -11.06 -14.46
N THR A 221 -3.73 -10.87 -15.09
CA THR A 221 -2.51 -11.58 -14.70
C THR A 221 -2.01 -11.10 -13.35
N ARG A 222 -1.96 -9.78 -13.14
CA ARG A 222 -1.44 -9.14 -11.92
C ARG A 222 -2.40 -8.04 -11.42
N PRO A 223 -3.62 -8.39 -10.95
CA PRO A 223 -4.53 -7.41 -10.37
C PRO A 223 -3.88 -6.76 -9.14
N ASN A 224 -3.94 -5.44 -9.05
CA ASN A 224 -3.22 -4.66 -8.04
C ASN A 224 -4.18 -3.73 -7.27
N GLY A 225 -4.06 -2.41 -7.38
CA GLY A 225 -4.93 -1.48 -6.68
C GLY A 225 -6.39 -1.63 -7.07
N ILE A 226 -7.27 -1.30 -6.12
CA ILE A 226 -8.71 -1.52 -6.22
C ILE A 226 -9.51 -0.40 -5.57
N GLY A 227 -10.63 0.01 -6.17
CA GLY A 227 -11.47 1.04 -5.58
C GLY A 227 -12.85 1.15 -6.20
N PHE A 228 -13.83 1.62 -5.44
CA PHE A 228 -15.20 1.82 -5.95
C PHE A 228 -15.46 3.25 -6.41
N SER A 229 -16.33 3.41 -7.41
CA SER A 229 -17.02 4.67 -7.68
C SER A 229 -17.83 5.13 -6.45
N PRO A 230 -18.17 6.43 -6.33
CA PRO A 230 -18.95 6.94 -5.19
C PRO A 230 -20.33 6.28 -5.02
N ASP A 231 -20.95 5.85 -6.12
CA ASP A 231 -22.22 5.13 -6.10
C ASP A 231 -22.07 3.60 -5.99
N GLU A 232 -20.83 3.12 -5.89
CA GLU A 232 -20.41 1.72 -5.78
C GLU A 232 -20.88 0.79 -6.91
N LYS A 233 -21.37 1.36 -8.02
CA LYS A 233 -21.79 0.59 -9.20
C LYS A 233 -20.64 0.24 -10.13
N THR A 234 -19.46 0.78 -9.87
CA THR A 234 -18.24 0.46 -10.63
C THR A 234 -17.11 0.11 -9.67
N LEU A 235 -16.47 -1.03 -9.92
CA LEU A 235 -15.22 -1.43 -9.29
C LEU A 235 -14.07 -1.18 -10.27
N TYR A 236 -13.10 -0.40 -9.85
CA TYR A 236 -11.87 -0.13 -10.57
C TYR A 236 -10.79 -1.09 -10.09
N VAL A 237 -10.02 -1.66 -11.00
CA VAL A 237 -8.89 -2.55 -10.71
C VAL A 237 -7.72 -2.22 -11.62
N ALA A 238 -6.55 -1.98 -11.05
CA ALA A 238 -5.31 -1.80 -11.80
C ALA A 238 -4.66 -3.15 -12.15
N GLN A 239 -3.88 -3.20 -13.22
CA GLN A 239 -3.03 -4.34 -13.58
C GLN A 239 -1.57 -3.92 -13.66
N SER A 240 -0.75 -4.48 -12.78
CA SER A 240 0.70 -4.26 -12.74
C SER A 240 1.47 -5.31 -13.57
N ASP A 241 1.03 -5.52 -14.80
CA ASP A 241 1.75 -6.35 -15.78
C ASP A 241 2.46 -5.46 -16.79
N PRO A 242 3.80 -5.53 -16.94
CA PRO A 242 4.53 -4.76 -17.94
C PRO A 242 4.03 -4.96 -19.38
N GLU A 243 3.43 -6.11 -19.70
CA GLU A 243 2.87 -6.40 -21.03
C GLU A 243 1.41 -5.96 -21.18
N ALA A 244 0.78 -5.52 -20.08
CA ALA A 244 -0.60 -5.07 -20.05
C ALA A 244 -0.82 -4.14 -18.85
N ALA A 245 -0.15 -2.98 -18.87
CA ALA A 245 -0.17 -2.00 -17.80
C ALA A 245 -1.41 -1.10 -17.95
N ILE A 246 -2.53 -1.57 -17.39
CA ILE A 246 -3.86 -1.01 -17.63
C ILE A 246 -4.63 -0.76 -16.33
N TRP A 247 -5.63 0.12 -16.41
CA TRP A 247 -6.70 0.23 -15.41
C TRP A 247 -8.02 -0.21 -16.03
N LYS A 248 -8.79 -1.03 -15.30
CA LYS A 248 -10.09 -1.55 -15.74
C LYS A 248 -11.22 -1.06 -14.84
N ALA A 249 -12.39 -0.88 -15.44
CA ALA A 249 -13.67 -0.66 -14.76
C ALA A 249 -14.58 -1.87 -14.95
N PHE A 250 -15.19 -2.34 -13.87
CA PHE A 250 -16.14 -3.44 -13.84
C PHE A 250 -17.49 -2.95 -13.29
N PRO A 251 -18.61 -3.14 -14.02
CA PRO A 251 -19.93 -2.91 -13.44
C PRO A 251 -20.16 -3.85 -12.26
N VAL A 252 -20.63 -3.32 -11.13
CA VAL A 252 -20.96 -4.10 -9.94
C VAL A 252 -22.46 -4.40 -9.98
N LYS A 253 -22.80 -5.69 -9.97
CA LYS A 253 -24.19 -6.14 -10.00
C LYS A 253 -24.81 -6.09 -8.60
N PRO A 254 -26.16 -6.07 -8.49
CA PRO A 254 -26.83 -6.05 -7.19
C PRO A 254 -26.48 -7.21 -6.25
N ASP A 255 -26.01 -8.33 -6.78
CA ASP A 255 -25.57 -9.50 -6.00
C ASP A 255 -24.10 -9.40 -5.55
N GLY A 256 -23.39 -8.32 -5.87
CA GLY A 256 -21.97 -8.09 -5.59
C GLY A 256 -21.01 -8.75 -6.59
N THR A 257 -21.51 -9.41 -7.64
CA THR A 257 -20.67 -9.95 -8.72
C THR A 257 -20.33 -8.87 -9.74
N LEU A 258 -19.35 -9.15 -10.61
CA LEU A 258 -18.92 -8.21 -11.66
C LEU A 258 -19.60 -8.51 -13.00
N GLY A 259 -19.90 -7.44 -13.74
CA GLY A 259 -20.21 -7.46 -15.17
C GLY A 259 -18.94 -7.50 -16.02
N LYS A 260 -19.10 -7.43 -17.34
CA LYS A 260 -17.96 -7.40 -18.27
C LYS A 260 -17.12 -6.13 -18.05
N GLY A 261 -15.84 -6.31 -17.77
CA GLY A 261 -14.89 -5.21 -17.59
C GLY A 261 -14.57 -4.48 -18.88
N ARG A 262 -14.17 -3.21 -18.76
CA ARG A 262 -13.60 -2.39 -19.84
C ARG A 262 -12.28 -1.77 -19.40
N VAL A 263 -11.35 -1.56 -20.34
CA VAL A 263 -10.15 -0.77 -20.08
C VAL A 263 -10.54 0.71 -20.01
N ILE A 264 -10.03 1.41 -19.00
CA ILE A 264 -10.17 2.86 -18.82
C ILE A 264 -9.01 3.56 -19.53
N HIS A 265 -7.80 3.08 -19.28
CA HIS A 265 -6.58 3.59 -19.86
C HIS A 265 -5.53 2.47 -19.97
N ASP A 266 -4.70 2.55 -21.01
CA ASP A 266 -3.60 1.64 -21.26
C ASP A 266 -2.31 2.47 -21.30
N ALA A 267 -1.42 2.23 -20.34
CA ALA A 267 -0.13 2.90 -20.21
C ALA A 267 1.03 1.94 -20.50
N THR A 268 0.80 0.84 -21.21
CA THR A 268 1.82 -0.17 -21.55
C THR A 268 3.00 0.46 -22.29
N ASP A 269 2.73 1.40 -23.21
CA ASP A 269 3.78 2.12 -23.94
C ASP A 269 4.67 2.99 -23.03
N ALA A 270 4.18 3.44 -21.87
CA ALA A 270 4.92 4.27 -20.93
C ALA A 270 5.83 3.47 -19.97
N VAL A 271 5.67 2.15 -19.88
CA VAL A 271 6.39 1.29 -18.91
C VAL A 271 7.90 1.31 -19.10
N ASN A 272 8.37 1.46 -20.35
CA ASN A 272 9.80 1.53 -20.66
C ASN A 272 10.37 2.95 -20.61
N GLU A 273 9.52 3.96 -20.47
CA GLU A 273 9.91 5.38 -20.46
C GLU A 273 9.90 5.97 -19.06
N LEU A 274 9.01 5.49 -18.19
CA LEU A 274 8.74 6.04 -16.88
C LEU A 274 8.72 4.95 -15.80
N PRO A 275 9.17 5.26 -14.57
CA PRO A 275 9.25 4.26 -13.51
C PRO A 275 7.86 3.87 -12.98
N GLY A 276 7.66 2.58 -12.71
CA GLY A 276 6.48 2.06 -12.03
C GLY A 276 5.44 1.44 -12.97
N LEU A 277 4.36 0.94 -12.38
CA LEU A 277 3.25 0.27 -13.07
C LEU A 277 1.92 0.75 -12.46
N PRO A 278 0.76 0.46 -13.10
CA PRO A 278 -0.55 0.68 -12.51
C PRO A 278 -0.72 -0.13 -11.22
N ASP A 279 -0.72 0.57 -10.09
CA ASP A 279 -0.59 -0.02 -8.76
C ASP A 279 -1.82 0.43 -7.92
N GLY A 280 -1.66 1.08 -6.78
CA GLY A 280 -2.75 1.62 -5.94
C GLY A 280 -3.57 2.78 -6.52
N MET A 281 -4.73 3.05 -5.92
CA MET A 281 -5.60 4.17 -6.30
C MET A 281 -6.47 4.72 -5.18
N ALA A 282 -6.86 5.98 -5.32
CA ALA A 282 -7.86 6.64 -4.50
C ALA A 282 -8.93 7.30 -5.39
N ILE A 283 -10.17 7.36 -4.89
CA ILE A 283 -11.31 7.95 -5.59
C ILE A 283 -11.81 9.14 -4.78
N ASP A 284 -12.08 10.25 -5.46
CA ASP A 284 -12.65 11.45 -4.84
C ASP A 284 -14.19 11.39 -4.78
N LYS A 285 -14.78 12.31 -4.02
CA LYS A 285 -16.24 12.38 -3.82
C LYS A 285 -17.06 12.59 -5.11
N ASP A 286 -16.44 13.10 -6.18
CA ASP A 286 -17.08 13.41 -7.45
C ASP A 286 -16.82 12.30 -8.50
N GLY A 287 -16.08 11.26 -8.13
CA GLY A 287 -15.79 10.07 -8.93
C GLY A 287 -14.54 10.16 -9.80
N ASN A 288 -13.70 11.19 -9.62
CA ASN A 288 -12.38 11.24 -10.24
C ASN A 288 -11.48 10.18 -9.60
N ILE A 289 -10.66 9.54 -10.44
CA ILE A 289 -9.80 8.43 -10.07
C ILE A 289 -8.36 8.95 -10.05
N PHE A 290 -7.73 8.90 -8.89
CA PHE A 290 -6.31 9.18 -8.68
C PHE A 290 -5.61 7.84 -8.59
N ALA A 291 -5.01 7.36 -9.69
CA ALA A 291 -4.41 6.04 -9.73
C ALA A 291 -2.92 6.13 -10.06
N THR A 292 -2.09 5.43 -9.29
CA THR A 292 -0.66 5.35 -9.55
C THR A 292 -0.40 4.55 -10.82
N GLY A 293 0.64 4.92 -11.55
CA GLY A 293 1.08 4.34 -12.81
C GLY A 293 2.50 4.76 -13.17
N PRO A 294 2.97 4.45 -14.39
CA PRO A 294 4.30 4.87 -14.85
C PRO A 294 4.53 6.38 -14.70
N GLY A 295 5.45 6.76 -13.82
CA GLY A 295 5.88 8.14 -13.54
C GLY A 295 5.11 8.89 -12.46
N GLY A 296 4.08 8.32 -11.84
CA GLY A 296 3.35 8.98 -10.75
C GLY A 296 1.85 8.69 -10.73
N VAL A 297 1.03 9.65 -10.29
CA VAL A 297 -0.43 9.50 -10.17
C VAL A 297 -1.13 10.08 -11.38
N TYR A 298 -1.79 9.23 -12.16
CA TYR A 298 -2.69 9.61 -13.25
C TYR A 298 -4.04 10.00 -12.66
N VAL A 299 -4.61 11.10 -13.15
CA VAL A 299 -5.92 11.58 -12.70
C VAL A 299 -6.91 11.48 -13.83
N PHE A 300 -7.90 10.62 -13.67
CA PHE A 300 -8.98 10.39 -14.62
C PHE A 300 -10.28 10.99 -14.12
N ASN A 301 -11.11 11.52 -15.02
CA ASN A 301 -12.50 11.85 -14.69
C ASN A 301 -13.36 10.57 -14.57
N PRO A 302 -14.63 10.67 -14.11
CA PRO A 302 -15.51 9.51 -13.97
C PRO A 302 -15.76 8.71 -15.26
N ASP A 303 -15.64 9.36 -16.42
CA ASP A 303 -15.79 8.70 -17.73
C ASP A 303 -14.52 7.91 -18.13
N GLY A 304 -13.40 8.15 -17.46
CA GLY A 304 -12.10 7.54 -17.75
C GLY A 304 -11.16 8.41 -18.59
N LYS A 305 -11.50 9.68 -18.83
CA LYS A 305 -10.64 10.62 -19.55
C LYS A 305 -9.48 11.03 -18.67
N LEU A 306 -8.25 10.87 -19.16
CA LEU A 306 -7.04 11.35 -18.51
C LEU A 306 -7.01 12.90 -18.50
N LEU A 307 -6.93 13.50 -17.32
CA LEU A 307 -6.93 14.94 -17.11
C LEU A 307 -5.51 15.49 -16.89
N GLY A 308 -4.68 14.73 -16.19
CA GLY A 308 -3.33 15.15 -15.80
C GLY A 308 -2.57 14.04 -15.09
N ARG A 309 -1.32 14.34 -14.72
CA ARG A 309 -0.47 13.45 -13.94
C ARG A 309 0.30 14.23 -12.88
N ILE A 310 0.25 13.78 -11.64
CA ILE A 310 1.15 14.23 -10.57
C ILE A 310 2.40 13.36 -10.69
N SER A 311 3.41 13.88 -11.38
CA SER A 311 4.65 13.19 -11.68
C SER A 311 5.57 13.23 -10.46
N THR A 312 6.02 12.09 -9.97
CA THR A 312 6.93 12.01 -8.82
C THR A 312 8.39 11.86 -9.25
N GLY A 313 8.63 11.38 -10.48
CA GLY A 313 9.96 10.96 -10.94
C GLY A 313 10.43 9.63 -10.36
N GLU A 314 9.63 9.02 -9.48
CA GLU A 314 9.91 7.77 -8.77
C GLU A 314 8.85 6.72 -9.08
N ARG A 315 9.14 5.46 -8.74
CA ARG A 315 8.10 4.42 -8.72
C ARG A 315 7.09 4.80 -7.63
N THR A 316 5.83 4.97 -8.00
CA THR A 316 4.77 5.36 -7.06
C THR A 316 3.82 4.19 -6.87
N ALA A 317 3.79 3.64 -5.67
CA ALA A 317 3.05 2.42 -5.38
C ALA A 317 1.58 2.72 -5.16
N ASN A 318 1.26 3.65 -4.25
CA ASN A 318 -0.14 3.84 -3.85
C ASN A 318 -0.42 5.29 -3.41
N CYS A 319 -1.70 5.66 -3.27
CA CYS A 319 -2.13 6.96 -2.79
C CYS A 319 -3.44 6.89 -2.01
N THR A 320 -3.67 7.87 -1.13
CA THR A 320 -4.90 7.95 -0.33
C THR A 320 -5.24 9.39 0.02
N PHE A 321 -6.52 9.68 0.21
CA PHE A 321 -6.96 10.97 0.73
C PHE A 321 -6.95 10.99 2.26
N GLY A 322 -6.64 12.16 2.82
CA GLY A 322 -6.59 12.37 4.25
C GLY A 322 -6.53 13.84 4.62
N GLY A 323 -5.94 14.13 5.79
CA GLY A 323 -5.96 15.46 6.39
C GLY A 323 -7.27 15.76 7.11
N ALA A 324 -7.36 16.95 7.69
CA ALA A 324 -8.48 17.33 8.55
C ALA A 324 -9.83 17.40 7.83
N ASP A 325 -9.83 17.76 6.54
CA ASP A 325 -11.03 17.90 5.72
C ASP A 325 -11.15 16.83 4.62
N GLY A 326 -10.13 15.98 4.45
CA GLY A 326 -10.08 14.94 3.42
C GLY A 326 -9.52 15.40 2.07
N SER A 327 -8.96 16.62 1.98
CA SER A 327 -8.48 17.21 0.72
C SER A 327 -6.98 17.03 0.46
N MET A 328 -6.24 16.44 1.39
CA MET A 328 -4.83 16.14 1.22
C MET A 328 -4.68 14.77 0.56
N LEU A 329 -4.00 14.70 -0.59
CA LEU A 329 -3.64 13.42 -1.21
C LEU A 329 -2.24 13.03 -0.74
N TYR A 330 -2.11 11.89 -0.07
CA TYR A 330 -0.84 11.28 0.32
C TYR A 330 -0.43 10.23 -0.71
N LEU A 331 0.87 10.15 -1.00
CA LEU A 331 1.45 9.21 -1.97
C LEU A 331 2.54 8.40 -1.29
N ALA A 332 2.59 7.10 -1.58
CA ALA A 332 3.70 6.22 -1.31
C ALA A 332 4.56 6.12 -2.59
N ALA A 333 5.74 6.74 -2.57
CA ALA A 333 6.62 6.90 -3.73
C ALA A 333 8.00 6.32 -3.42
N ASP A 334 8.20 5.05 -3.73
CA ASP A 334 9.43 4.30 -3.47
C ASP A 334 9.87 4.44 -2.00
N MET A 335 11.02 5.06 -1.73
CA MET A 335 11.53 5.33 -0.39
C MET A 335 10.89 6.54 0.33
N TYR A 336 9.89 7.19 -0.27
CA TYR A 336 9.28 8.43 0.21
C TYR A 336 7.79 8.29 0.52
N VAL A 337 7.33 9.07 1.49
CA VAL A 337 5.91 9.44 1.60
C VAL A 337 5.79 10.91 1.24
N CYS A 338 4.90 11.22 0.31
CA CYS A 338 4.65 12.57 -0.16
C CYS A 338 3.21 12.99 0.13
N ARG A 339 2.93 14.29 0.02
CA ARG A 339 1.58 14.82 0.00
C ARG A 339 1.42 15.99 -0.95
N ILE A 340 0.22 16.18 -1.47
CA ILE A 340 -0.17 17.34 -2.27
C ILE A 340 -1.57 17.80 -1.89
N GLN A 341 -1.75 19.11 -1.75
CA GLN A 341 -3.04 19.71 -1.49
C GLN A 341 -3.91 19.64 -2.75
N THR A 342 -5.13 19.10 -2.61
CA THR A 342 -6.11 19.07 -3.70
C THR A 342 -7.26 20.05 -3.43
N LYS A 343 -8.07 20.33 -4.45
CA LYS A 343 -9.32 21.10 -4.35
C LYS A 343 -10.56 20.21 -4.20
N THR A 344 -10.35 18.89 -4.22
CA THR A 344 -11.40 17.88 -4.01
C THR A 344 -11.21 17.20 -2.66
N GLN A 345 -12.03 16.21 -2.35
CA GLN A 345 -11.93 15.40 -1.14
C GLN A 345 -12.11 13.93 -1.48
N GLY A 346 -11.42 13.05 -0.76
CA GLY A 346 -11.66 11.61 -0.85
C GLY A 346 -13.11 11.24 -0.51
N ILE A 347 -13.56 10.10 -1.04
CA ILE A 347 -14.85 9.53 -0.63
C ILE A 347 -14.82 9.28 0.89
N ARG A 348 -15.83 9.79 1.61
CA ARG A 348 -16.07 9.43 3.01
C ARG A 348 -16.93 8.17 3.03
N ARG A 349 -16.41 7.09 3.61
CA ARG A 349 -17.09 5.80 3.75
C ARG A 349 -17.52 5.57 5.19
#